data_AF-A0A532AJX8-F1
#
_entry.id   AF-A0A532AJX8-F1
#
_cell.length_a   1.000
_cell.length_b   1.000
_cell.length_c   1.000
_cell.angle_alpha   90.00
_cell.angle_beta   90.00
_cell.angle_gamma   90.00
#
_symmetry.space_group_name_H-M   'P 1'
#
loop_
_entity.id
_entity.type
_entity.pdbx_description
1 polymer ?
#
loop_
_entity_poly.entity_id
_entity_poly.type
_entity_poly.pdbx_seq_one_letter_code
_entity_poly.pdbx_strand_id
1 'polypeptide(L)'
;NHPNVSRDGAMPLAPSLDTFGWFAKDMVTYDKVGAVLLGDDLHRHELQRPIALDALDGLVLGPQEADEYRDMIRNVSSVMGTPQISAPLSHSTDDLYWCFRKLQGYEAWQSHGAWISQSDRM
;
A
#
# COMPACT_ATOMS: atom_id res chain seq x y z
N ASN A 1 -7.16 5.31 -7.23
CA ASN A 1 -7.88 6.11 -6.22
C ASN A 1 -7.19 5.95 -4.89
N HIS A 2 -6.80 7.07 -4.27
CA HIS A 2 -6.46 7.12 -2.86
C HIS A 2 -7.76 6.79 -2.08
N PRO A 3 -7.80 5.85 -1.11
CA PRO A 3 -9.03 5.56 -0.38
C PRO A 3 -9.69 6.83 0.17
N ASN A 4 -10.98 6.98 -0.12
CA ASN A 4 -11.83 8.12 0.26
C ASN A 4 -12.26 8.06 1.74
N VAL A 5 -11.38 7.60 2.63
CA VAL A 5 -11.62 7.69 4.06
C VAL A 5 -11.20 9.08 4.52
N SER A 6 -12.08 9.81 5.23
CA SER A 6 -11.72 11.12 5.78
C SER A 6 -10.53 11.00 6.72
N ARG A 7 -9.64 12.00 6.66
CA ARG A 7 -8.46 12.14 7.52
C ARG A 7 -8.65 13.20 8.59
N ASP A 8 -9.87 13.74 8.71
CA ASP A 8 -10.17 14.77 9.69
C ASP A 8 -9.94 14.24 11.11
N GLY A 9 -9.18 15.00 11.90
CA GLY A 9 -8.78 14.61 13.26
C GLY A 9 -7.58 13.66 13.34
N ALA A 10 -7.01 13.22 12.21
CA ALA A 10 -5.75 12.49 12.17
C ALA A 10 -4.57 13.45 12.33
N MET A 11 -3.46 12.96 12.91
CA MET A 11 -2.19 13.66 12.84
C MET A 11 -1.58 13.45 11.44
N PRO A 12 -1.40 14.49 10.62
CA PRO A 12 -0.83 14.32 9.29
C PRO A 12 0.65 13.92 9.38
N LEU A 13 1.15 13.12 8.44
CA LEU A 13 2.58 12.90 8.25
C LEU A 13 3.01 13.44 6.89
N ALA A 14 2.43 12.91 5.82
CA ALA A 14 2.59 13.40 4.47
C ALA A 14 1.21 13.40 3.80
N PRO A 15 0.44 14.50 3.90
CA PRO A 15 -0.97 14.51 3.50
C PRO A 15 -1.26 13.99 2.09
N SER A 16 -0.33 14.13 1.14
CA SER A 16 -0.51 13.59 -0.22
C SER A 16 -0.35 12.07 -0.31
N LEU A 17 0.25 11.44 0.70
CA LEU A 17 0.59 10.02 0.79
C LEU A 17 -0.11 9.29 1.95
N ASP A 18 -0.66 10.02 2.92
CA ASP A 18 -1.31 9.45 4.10
C ASP A 18 -2.53 8.63 3.70
N THR A 19 -2.60 7.37 4.11
CA THR A 19 -3.75 6.48 3.89
C THR A 19 -4.21 5.91 5.22
N PHE A 20 -5.52 5.73 5.39
CA PHE A 20 -6.05 4.88 6.44
C PHE A 20 -6.26 3.46 5.92
N GLY A 21 -5.87 2.50 6.74
CA GLY A 21 -6.19 1.09 6.60
C GLY A 21 -6.55 0.50 7.95
N TRP A 22 -7.13 -0.69 7.94
CA TRP A 22 -7.49 -1.42 9.14
C TRP A 22 -6.87 -2.82 9.12
N PHE A 23 -6.73 -3.40 10.30
CA PHE A 23 -6.30 -4.78 10.47
C PHE A 23 -7.48 -5.62 10.95
N ALA A 24 -7.56 -6.86 10.48
CA ALA A 24 -8.56 -7.81 10.91
C ALA A 24 -7.97 -9.22 10.93
N LYS A 25 -8.52 -10.09 11.78
CA LYS A 25 -8.08 -11.48 11.91
C LYS A 25 -8.42 -12.36 10.70
N ASP A 26 -9.38 -11.94 9.88
CA ASP A 26 -9.88 -12.67 8.72
C ASP A 26 -10.47 -11.71 7.67
N MET A 27 -10.57 -12.23 6.43
CA MET A 27 -11.05 -11.47 5.28
C MET A 27 -12.52 -11.05 5.42
N VAL A 28 -13.36 -11.85 6.07
CA VAL A 28 -14.79 -11.54 6.24
C VAL A 28 -14.98 -10.31 7.13
N THR A 29 -14.19 -10.22 8.20
CA THR A 29 -14.18 -9.06 9.10
C THR A 29 -13.57 -7.84 8.39
N TYR A 30 -12.49 -8.04 7.63
CA TYR A 30 -11.87 -6.99 6.83
C TYR A 30 -12.85 -6.36 5.83
N ASP A 31 -13.59 -7.20 5.09
CA ASP A 31 -14.59 -6.78 4.09
C ASP A 31 -15.75 -6.00 4.72
N LYS A 32 -16.26 -6.47 5.87
CA LYS A 32 -17.32 -5.76 6.62
C LYS A 32 -16.91 -4.35 7.05
N VAL A 33 -15.69 -4.17 7.52
CA VAL A 33 -15.17 -2.84 7.87
C VAL A 33 -15.01 -1.98 6.61
N GLY A 34 -14.55 -2.58 5.51
CA GLY A 34 -14.47 -1.91 4.20
C GLY A 34 -15.82 -1.39 3.71
N ALA A 35 -16.88 -2.19 3.81
CA ALA A 35 -18.23 -1.78 3.43
C ALA A 35 -18.74 -0.57 4.22
N VAL A 36 -18.36 -0.46 5.51
CA VAL A 36 -18.70 0.70 6.35
C VAL A 36 -17.88 1.94 5.97
N LEU A 37 -16.58 1.78 5.73
CA LEU A 37 -15.66 2.90 5.51
C LEU A 37 -15.63 3.43 4.07
N LEU A 38 -15.84 2.56 3.09
CA LEU A 38 -15.73 2.88 1.66
C LEU A 38 -17.08 3.01 0.97
N GLY A 39 -18.16 2.48 1.57
CA GLY A 39 -19.48 2.41 0.96
C GLY A 39 -19.55 1.39 -0.18
N ASP A 40 -20.55 1.56 -1.05
CA ASP A 40 -20.80 0.63 -2.16
C ASP A 40 -19.74 0.75 -3.26
N ASP A 41 -19.23 -0.40 -3.71
CA ASP A 41 -18.36 -0.47 -4.88
C ASP A 41 -19.18 -0.36 -6.18
N LEU A 42 -19.17 0.83 -6.77
CA LEU A 42 -19.86 1.11 -8.04
C LEU A 42 -19.15 0.51 -9.27
N HIS A 43 -17.93 -0.03 -9.12
CA HIS A 43 -17.10 -0.55 -10.20
C HIS A 43 -16.75 -2.03 -10.00
N ARG A 44 -17.67 -2.79 -9.41
CA ARG A 44 -17.45 -4.21 -9.16
C ARG A 44 -17.28 -4.96 -10.48
N HIS A 45 -16.09 -5.49 -10.72
CA HIS A 45 -15.76 -6.33 -11.86
C HIS A 45 -15.22 -7.67 -11.38
N GLU A 46 -15.52 -8.74 -12.12
CA GLU A 46 -14.85 -10.02 -11.89
C GLU A 46 -13.36 -9.90 -12.23
N LEU A 47 -12.51 -10.32 -11.30
CA LEU A 47 -11.08 -10.41 -11.53
C LEU A 47 -10.80 -11.64 -12.39
N GLN A 48 -10.35 -11.43 -13.62
CA GLN A 48 -10.15 -12.51 -14.60
C GLN A 48 -8.69 -12.76 -14.96
N ARG A 49 -7.79 -11.86 -14.54
CA ARG A 49 -6.40 -11.87 -14.99
C ARG A 49 -5.45 -11.53 -13.85
N PRO A 50 -4.80 -12.53 -13.24
CA PRO A 50 -3.70 -12.26 -12.32
C PRO A 50 -2.51 -11.68 -13.06
N ILE A 51 -1.85 -10.70 -12.43
CA ILE A 51 -0.68 -10.00 -12.97
C ILE A 51 0.46 -10.16 -11.97
N ALA A 52 1.66 -10.44 -12.47
CA ALA A 52 2.90 -10.44 -11.71
C ALA A 52 3.84 -9.32 -12.17
N LEU A 53 4.69 -8.84 -11.27
CA LEU A 53 5.70 -7.82 -11.52
C LEU A 53 7.05 -8.33 -11.01
N ASP A 54 7.92 -8.76 -11.93
CA ASP A 54 9.25 -9.30 -11.59
C ASP A 54 10.06 -8.33 -10.70
N ALA A 55 9.90 -7.02 -10.92
CA ALA A 55 10.55 -5.97 -10.13
C ALA A 55 10.18 -6.02 -8.63
N LEU A 56 8.99 -6.51 -8.29
CA LEU A 56 8.54 -6.68 -6.90
C LEU A 56 8.85 -8.09 -6.38
N ASP A 57 8.70 -9.10 -7.23
CA ASP A 57 9.02 -10.50 -6.89
C ASP A 57 10.49 -10.66 -6.49
N GLY A 58 11.39 -9.87 -7.10
CA GLY A 58 12.80 -9.83 -6.76
C GLY A 58 13.14 -9.15 -5.42
N LEU A 59 12.16 -8.56 -4.71
CA LEU A 59 12.36 -7.89 -3.42
C LEU A 59 12.08 -8.78 -2.20
N VAL A 60 11.71 -10.04 -2.41
CA VAL A 60 11.47 -11.00 -1.31
C VAL A 60 12.78 -11.28 -0.57
N LEU A 61 12.75 -11.08 0.75
CA LEU A 61 13.95 -11.11 1.58
C LEU A 61 14.16 -12.50 2.16
N GLY A 62 15.19 -13.22 1.70
CA GLY A 62 15.60 -14.49 2.30
C GLY A 62 14.90 -15.72 1.71
N PRO A 63 15.47 -16.92 1.95
CA PRO A 63 14.97 -18.16 1.34
C PRO A 63 13.61 -18.59 1.91
N GLN A 64 13.35 -18.38 3.20
CA GLN A 64 12.09 -18.82 3.82
C GLN A 64 10.91 -17.99 3.28
N GLU A 65 11.07 -16.68 3.21
CA GLU A 65 10.09 -15.75 2.67
C GLU A 65 9.85 -16.02 1.17
N ALA A 66 10.91 -16.37 0.43
CA ALA A 66 10.80 -16.77 -0.96
C ALA A 66 10.02 -18.09 -1.14
N ASP A 67 10.16 -19.03 -0.22
CA ASP A 67 9.38 -20.28 -0.23
C ASP A 67 7.90 -19.99 0.02
N GLU A 68 7.58 -19.25 1.08
CA GLU A 68 6.19 -18.86 1.40
C GLU A 68 5.53 -18.04 0.28
N TYR A 69 6.29 -17.12 -0.35
CA TYR A 69 5.80 -16.35 -1.49
C TYR A 69 5.49 -17.23 -2.70
N ARG A 70 6.37 -18.20 -3.02
CA ARG A 70 6.13 -19.17 -4.09
C ARG A 70 4.91 -20.04 -3.79
N ASP A 71 4.70 -20.42 -2.54
CA ASP A 71 3.55 -21.22 -2.10
C ASP A 71 2.25 -20.43 -2.24
N MET A 72 2.25 -19.15 -1.84
CA MET A 72 1.15 -18.22 -2.08
C MET A 72 0.84 -18.09 -3.58
N ILE A 73 1.84 -17.91 -4.45
CA ILE A 73 1.64 -17.83 -5.91
C ILE A 73 1.01 -19.12 -6.43
N ARG A 74 1.45 -20.31 -5.99
CA ARG A 74 0.86 -21.59 -6.43
C ARG A 74 -0.62 -21.68 -6.02
N ASN A 75 -0.95 -21.28 -4.80
CA ASN A 75 -2.32 -21.28 -4.29
C ASN A 75 -3.21 -20.34 -5.11
N VAL A 76 -2.78 -19.10 -5.34
CA VAL A 76 -3.53 -18.12 -6.15
C VAL A 76 -3.68 -18.62 -7.58
N SER A 77 -2.61 -19.16 -8.19
CA SER A 77 -2.63 -19.65 -9.56
C SER A 77 -3.58 -20.83 -9.76
N SER A 78 -3.79 -21.66 -8.73
CA SER A 78 -4.75 -22.77 -8.80
C SER A 78 -6.21 -22.33 -8.92
N VAL A 79 -6.52 -21.09 -8.49
CA VAL A 79 -7.87 -20.53 -8.51
C VAL A 79 -8.04 -19.54 -9.66
N MET A 80 -7.04 -18.69 -9.90
CA MET A 80 -7.12 -17.55 -10.83
C MET A 80 -6.39 -17.80 -12.16
N GLY A 81 -5.69 -18.93 -12.29
CA GLY A 81 -4.80 -19.22 -13.41
C GLY A 81 -3.40 -18.61 -13.27
N THR A 82 -2.51 -18.94 -14.20
CA THR A 82 -1.12 -18.46 -14.18
C THR A 82 -1.05 -16.94 -14.36
N PRO A 83 -0.33 -16.20 -13.48
CA PRO A 83 -0.12 -14.76 -13.62
C PRO A 83 0.57 -14.38 -14.94
N GLN A 84 0.12 -13.30 -15.55
CA GLN A 84 0.82 -12.69 -16.67
C GLN A 84 1.83 -11.67 -16.15
N ILE A 85 3.08 -11.76 -16.63
CA ILE A 85 4.12 -10.80 -16.28
C ILE A 85 3.78 -9.46 -16.95
N SER A 86 3.66 -8.41 -16.15
CA SER A 86 3.42 -7.04 -16.63
C SER A 86 4.71 -6.39 -17.13
N ALA A 87 4.54 -5.34 -17.94
CA ALA A 87 5.63 -4.45 -18.30
C ALA A 87 6.33 -3.90 -17.03
N PRO A 88 7.64 -3.61 -17.10
CA PRO A 88 8.38 -3.01 -16.00
C PRO A 88 7.76 -1.68 -15.53
N LEU A 89 8.06 -1.31 -14.28
CA LEU A 89 7.76 0.01 -13.76
C LEU A 89 8.44 1.09 -14.63
N SER A 90 7.83 2.27 -14.72
CA SER A 90 8.39 3.39 -15.49
C SER A 90 9.71 3.92 -14.94
N HIS A 91 10.01 3.62 -13.68
CA HIS A 91 11.23 3.99 -12.95
C HIS A 91 11.68 2.82 -12.09
N SER A 92 12.94 2.81 -11.67
CA SER A 92 13.46 1.80 -10.76
C SER A 92 12.76 1.87 -9.39
N THR A 93 12.76 0.76 -8.66
CA THR A 93 12.22 0.72 -7.28
C THR A 93 12.99 1.66 -6.36
N ASP A 94 14.30 1.85 -6.57
CA ASP A 94 15.13 2.79 -5.80
C ASP A 94 14.77 4.25 -6.11
N ASP A 95 14.58 4.61 -7.39
CA ASP A 95 14.14 5.97 -7.76
C ASP A 95 12.77 6.30 -7.17
N LEU A 96 11.82 5.35 -7.23
CA LEU A 96 10.49 5.49 -6.64
C LEU A 96 10.56 5.62 -5.12
N TYR A 97 11.40 4.82 -4.46
CA TYR A 97 11.65 4.90 -3.03
C TYR A 97 12.19 6.27 -2.63
N TRP A 98 13.21 6.78 -3.32
CA TRP A 98 13.77 8.10 -3.00
C TRP A 98 12.82 9.24 -3.34
N CYS A 99 12.02 9.11 -4.40
CA CYS A 99 10.95 10.05 -4.71
C CYS A 99 9.95 10.13 -3.54
N PHE A 100 9.44 8.98 -3.08
CA PHE A 100 8.55 8.88 -1.93
C PHE A 100 9.17 9.49 -0.67
N ARG A 101 10.42 9.14 -0.34
CA ARG A 101 11.09 9.62 0.88
C ARG A 101 11.33 11.13 0.87
N LYS A 102 11.65 11.71 -0.29
CA LYS A 102 11.81 13.18 -0.43
C LYS A 102 10.48 13.90 -0.24
N LEU A 103 9.42 13.43 -0.87
CA LEU A 103 8.08 14.02 -0.73
C LEU A 103 7.57 13.89 0.71
N GLN A 104 7.67 12.68 1.29
CA GLN A 104 7.26 12.42 2.67
C GLN A 104 8.01 13.31 3.66
N GLY A 105 9.35 13.43 3.53
CA GLY A 105 10.15 14.27 4.43
C GLY A 105 9.82 15.76 4.30
N TYR A 106 9.60 16.23 3.07
CA TYR A 106 9.19 17.61 2.81
C TYR A 106 7.84 17.93 3.45
N GLU A 107 6.82 17.10 3.23
CA GLU A 107 5.47 17.32 3.77
C GLU A 107 5.41 17.14 5.29
N ALA A 108 6.21 16.22 5.85
CA ALA A 108 6.34 16.07 7.30
C ALA A 108 6.91 17.33 7.95
N TRP A 109 7.92 17.95 7.32
CA TRP A 109 8.46 19.22 7.80
C TRP A 109 7.46 20.37 7.65
N GLN A 110 6.68 20.41 6.57
CA GLN A 110 5.60 21.41 6.45
C GLN A 110 4.54 21.24 7.53
N SER A 111 4.21 20.00 7.89
CA SER A 111 3.18 19.69 8.89
C SER A 111 3.64 20.02 10.32
N HIS A 112 4.89 19.68 10.67
CA HIS A 112 5.35 19.71 12.08
C HIS A 112 6.59 20.56 12.34
N GLY A 113 7.28 21.06 11.31
CA GLY A 113 8.54 21.78 11.44
C GLY A 113 8.44 23.01 12.34
N ALA A 114 7.36 23.79 12.20
CA ALA A 114 7.12 24.96 13.05
C ALA A 114 6.97 24.60 14.53
N TRP A 115 6.35 23.46 14.85
CA TRP A 115 6.24 22.97 16.22
C TRP A 115 7.57 22.42 16.74
N ILE A 116 8.28 21.63 15.93
CA ILE A 116 9.60 21.05 16.28
C ILE A 116 10.65 22.14 16.57
N SER A 117 10.61 23.23 15.82
CA SER A 117 11.56 24.34 15.94
C SER A 117 11.29 25.31 17.09
N GLN A 118 10.16 25.17 17.81
CA GLN A 118 9.89 26.01 18.96
C GLN A 118 10.78 25.62 20.15
N SER A 119 11.39 26.63 20.78
CA SER A 119 12.37 26.46 21.87
C SER A 119 11.74 26.17 23.24
N ASP A 120 10.41 26.21 23.35
CA ASP A 120 9.71 25.99 24.60
C ASP A 120 9.26 24.53 24.68
N ARG A 121 10.19 23.68 25.14
CA ARG A 121 9.87 22.34 25.61
C ARG A 121 9.59 22.48 27.10
N MET A 122 8.33 22.30 27.49
CA MET A 122 7.97 22.07 28.89
C MET A 122 8.90 21.07 29.55
#